data_AF-A0AA42REN9-F1
#
_entry.id   AF-A0AA42REN9-F1
#
_cell.length_a   1.000
_cell.length_b   1.000
_cell.length_c   1.000
_cell.angle_alpha   90.00
_cell.angle_beta   90.00
_cell.angle_gamma   90.00
#
_symmetry.space_group_name_H-M   'P 1'
#
loop_
_entity.id
_entity.type
_entity.pdbx_description
1 polymer ?
#
loop_
_entity_poly.entity_id
_entity_poly.type
_entity_poly.pdbx_seq_one_letter_code
_entity_poly.pdbx_strand_id
1 'polypeptide(L)'
;MTSFEILTSNKAGLNSRESYIVVRNRVSFLRILGANPQWELMTATASEDNGRIKVCNNRPRLVQAAWRLGVEIETRPEVKSDWKDREYVSICVINTSNHTDVDADRKEIDALLSRFFELYDGYQSAEMRGTDEMRELYDALSIDDDGGDVYLSDGVWLSNDGSMHDRGR
;
A
#
# COMPACT_ATOMS: atom_id res chain seq x y z
N MET A 1 -2.87 -11.90 16.86
CA MET A 1 -2.06 -12.38 15.72
C MET A 1 -2.83 -12.11 14.44
N THR A 2 -2.42 -11.11 13.69
CA THR A 2 -2.90 -10.84 12.33
C THR A 2 -2.28 -11.86 11.39
N SER A 3 -2.93 -13.01 11.22
CA SER A 3 -2.40 -14.06 10.34
C SER A 3 -2.41 -13.59 8.89
N PHE A 4 -1.25 -13.58 8.24
CA PHE A 4 -1.09 -13.34 6.82
C PHE A 4 -0.17 -14.42 6.23
N GLU A 5 -0.21 -14.57 4.91
CA GLU A 5 0.61 -15.52 4.17
C GLU A 5 1.32 -14.77 3.04
N ILE A 6 2.59 -15.11 2.77
CA ILE A 6 3.31 -14.67 1.59
C ILE A 6 3.30 -15.82 0.59
N LEU A 7 2.73 -15.61 -0.58
CA LEU A 7 2.61 -16.63 -1.63
C LEU A 7 3.31 -16.16 -2.89
N THR A 8 3.92 -17.08 -3.65
CA THR A 8 4.41 -16.78 -4.99
C THR A 8 3.23 -16.39 -5.89
N SER A 9 3.37 -15.26 -6.59
CA SER A 9 2.36 -14.80 -7.56
C SER A 9 2.66 -15.38 -8.94
N ASN A 10 1.60 -15.81 -9.62
CA ASN A 10 1.66 -16.28 -11.01
C ASN A 10 0.95 -15.31 -11.96
N LYS A 11 0.75 -14.06 -11.53
CA LYS A 11 0.02 -13.04 -12.28
C LYS A 11 0.76 -12.72 -13.57
N ALA A 12 0.07 -12.89 -14.70
CA ALA A 12 0.59 -12.50 -16.00
C ALA A 12 0.70 -10.97 -16.10
N GLY A 13 1.78 -10.51 -16.75
CA GLY A 13 2.05 -9.09 -17.00
C GLY A 13 2.75 -8.35 -15.87
N LEU A 14 3.31 -9.04 -14.88
CA LEU A 14 4.23 -8.42 -13.93
C LEU A 14 5.63 -8.38 -14.54
N ASN A 15 6.23 -7.19 -14.62
CA ASN A 15 7.59 -7.02 -15.10
C ASN A 15 8.59 -7.20 -13.95
N SER A 16 8.67 -8.42 -13.41
CA SER A 16 9.56 -8.75 -12.30
C SER A 16 10.06 -10.19 -12.40
N ARG A 17 11.31 -10.43 -11.99
CA ARG A 17 11.92 -11.78 -11.98
C ARG A 17 11.35 -12.64 -10.86
N GLU A 18 11.16 -12.05 -9.69
CA GLU A 18 10.50 -12.67 -8.54
C GLU A 18 9.26 -11.87 -8.18
N SER A 19 8.20 -12.58 -7.80
CA SER A 19 6.91 -11.96 -7.53
C SER A 19 6.17 -12.70 -6.43
N TYR A 20 5.79 -11.97 -5.40
CA TYR A 20 5.03 -12.49 -4.28
C TYR A 20 3.83 -11.59 -3.98
N ILE A 21 2.82 -12.18 -3.35
CA ILE A 21 1.63 -11.51 -2.84
C ILE A 21 1.50 -11.76 -1.35
N VAL A 22 1.12 -10.72 -0.62
CA VAL A 22 0.81 -10.81 0.80
C VAL A 22 -0.70 -10.90 0.94
N VAL A 23 -1.17 -12.04 1.45
CA VAL A 23 -2.58 -12.38 1.51
C VAL A 23 -3.08 -12.60 2.92
N ARG A 24 -4.34 -12.26 3.16
CA ARG A 24 -5.09 -12.62 4.37
C ARG A 24 -6.50 -12.99 3.97
N ASN A 25 -7.00 -14.15 4.42
CA ASN A 25 -8.33 -14.66 4.08
C ASN A 25 -8.62 -14.68 2.56
N ARG A 26 -7.66 -15.13 1.75
CA ARG A 26 -7.71 -15.13 0.27
C ARG A 26 -7.87 -13.74 -0.38
N VAL A 27 -7.60 -12.68 0.38
CA VAL A 27 -7.52 -11.31 -0.14
C VAL A 27 -6.06 -10.90 -0.21
N SER A 28 -5.61 -10.41 -1.36
CA SER A 28 -4.28 -9.84 -1.59
C SER A 28 -4.30 -8.35 -1.27
N PHE A 29 -3.37 -7.93 -0.42
CA PHE A 29 -3.22 -6.55 0.02
C PHE A 29 -1.99 -5.91 -0.60
N LEU A 30 -0.86 -6.61 -0.55
CA LEU A 30 0.43 -6.12 -1.00
C LEU A 30 1.06 -7.07 -2.03
N ARG A 31 2.00 -6.54 -2.80
CA ARG A 31 2.91 -7.28 -3.68
C ARG A 31 4.34 -6.98 -3.29
N ILE A 32 5.19 -7.99 -3.45
CA ILE A 32 6.65 -7.87 -3.33
C ILE A 32 7.22 -8.24 -4.68
N LEU A 33 7.78 -7.26 -5.40
CA LEU A 33 8.32 -7.44 -6.75
C LEU A 33 9.81 -7.09 -6.77
N GLY A 34 10.63 -7.94 -7.36
CA GLY A 34 12.03 -7.62 -7.60
C GLY A 34 12.84 -8.86 -7.89
N ALA A 35 14.05 -8.89 -7.35
CA ALA A 35 14.93 -10.06 -7.29
C ALA A 35 16.07 -9.75 -6.34
N ASN A 36 16.73 -10.78 -5.82
CA ASN A 36 17.93 -10.59 -5.02
C ASN A 36 18.93 -9.62 -5.69
N PRO A 37 19.37 -8.54 -5.00
CA PRO A 37 19.17 -8.23 -3.58
C PRO A 37 18.06 -7.22 -3.25
N GLN A 38 17.23 -6.82 -4.22
CA GLN A 38 16.27 -5.73 -4.07
C GLN A 38 14.84 -6.12 -4.44
N TRP A 39 13.90 -5.85 -3.54
CA TRP A 39 12.47 -6.00 -3.79
C TRP A 39 11.72 -4.75 -3.39
N GLU A 40 10.71 -4.39 -4.16
CA GLU A 40 9.78 -3.31 -3.88
C GLU A 40 8.53 -3.89 -3.22
N LEU A 41 8.15 -3.35 -2.07
CA LEU A 41 6.88 -3.61 -1.40
C LEU A 41 5.86 -2.56 -1.84
N MET A 42 4.72 -3.00 -2.34
CA MET A 42 3.70 -2.11 -2.91
C MET A 42 2.26 -2.62 -2.68
N THR A 43 1.26 -1.77 -2.87
CA THR A 43 -0.14 -2.20 -2.81
C THR A 43 -0.54 -3.03 -4.03
N ALA A 44 -1.40 -4.04 -3.82
CA ALA A 44 -1.88 -4.89 -4.91
C ALA A 44 -3.00 -4.18 -5.71
N THR A 45 -2.84 -4.07 -7.03
CA THR A 45 -3.83 -3.45 -7.93
C THR A 45 -4.77 -4.44 -8.61
N ALA A 46 -4.48 -5.74 -8.51
CA ALA A 46 -5.13 -6.79 -9.30
C ALA A 46 -5.27 -8.10 -8.52
N SER A 47 -6.40 -8.78 -8.73
CA SER A 47 -6.59 -10.17 -8.32
C SER A 47 -5.67 -11.11 -9.11
N GLU A 48 -5.37 -12.28 -8.56
CA GLU A 48 -4.61 -13.30 -9.29
C GLU A 48 -5.44 -13.91 -10.43
N ASP A 49 -4.77 -14.29 -11.53
CA ASP A 49 -5.44 -14.80 -12.73
C ASP A 49 -6.14 -16.15 -12.51
N ASN A 50 -5.73 -16.90 -11.48
CA ASN A 50 -6.38 -18.15 -11.08
C ASN A 50 -7.75 -17.94 -10.41
N GLY A 51 -8.15 -16.70 -10.13
CA GLY A 51 -9.43 -16.33 -9.52
C GLY A 51 -9.60 -16.70 -8.04
N ARG A 52 -8.65 -17.41 -7.44
CA ARG A 52 -8.70 -17.88 -6.04
C ARG A 52 -8.37 -16.80 -5.02
N ILE A 53 -7.55 -15.83 -5.42
CA ILE A 53 -7.10 -14.72 -4.58
C ILE A 53 -7.64 -13.43 -5.18
N LYS A 54 -8.46 -12.73 -4.39
CA LYS A 54 -9.07 -11.45 -4.78
C LYS A 54 -8.21 -10.30 -4.28
N VAL A 55 -8.17 -9.20 -5.01
CA VAL A 55 -7.55 -7.97 -4.51
C VAL A 55 -8.39 -7.38 -3.37
N CYS A 56 -7.75 -6.68 -2.44
CA CYS A 56 -8.45 -5.90 -1.43
C CYS A 56 -9.35 -4.84 -2.08
N ASN A 57 -10.64 -4.88 -1.73
CA ASN A 57 -11.63 -3.96 -2.29
C ASN A 57 -11.71 -2.62 -1.54
N ASN A 58 -11.26 -2.56 -0.29
CA ASN A 58 -11.26 -1.31 0.48
C ASN A 58 -9.97 -0.52 0.18
N ARG A 59 -9.94 0.13 -0.98
CA ARG A 59 -8.79 0.90 -1.46
C ARG A 59 -8.39 2.06 -0.53
N PRO A 60 -9.31 2.90 -0.01
CA PRO A 60 -8.92 3.98 0.89
C PRO A 60 -8.16 3.48 2.12
N ARG A 61 -8.66 2.40 2.72
CA ARG A 61 -8.02 1.75 3.87
C ARG A 61 -6.65 1.15 3.51
N LEU A 62 -6.56 0.52 2.35
CA LEU A 62 -5.31 -0.06 1.85
C LEU A 62 -4.24 1.01 1.62
N VAL A 63 -4.60 2.09 0.92
CA VAL A 63 -3.72 3.21 0.62
C VAL A 63 -3.28 3.91 1.90
N GLN A 64 -4.21 4.21 2.82
CA GLN A 64 -3.86 4.85 4.09
C GLN A 64 -2.89 3.99 4.92
N ALA A 65 -3.15 2.68 5.04
CA ALA A 65 -2.27 1.78 5.79
C ALA A 65 -0.87 1.69 5.16
N ALA A 66 -0.81 1.61 3.83
CA ALA A 66 0.44 1.57 3.07
C ALA A 66 1.25 2.87 3.23
N TRP A 67 0.58 4.02 3.11
CA TRP A 67 1.21 5.33 3.24
C TRP A 67 1.72 5.57 4.67
N ARG A 68 0.88 5.31 5.68
CA ARG A 68 1.26 5.42 7.10
C ARG A 68 2.45 4.53 7.42
N LEU A 69 2.46 3.30 6.90
CA LEU A 69 3.59 2.40 7.08
C LEU A 69 4.87 3.01 6.51
N GLY A 70 4.83 3.48 5.26
CA GLY A 70 6.00 4.09 4.62
C GLY A 70 6.57 5.26 5.42
N VAL A 71 5.69 6.16 5.87
CA VAL A 71 6.08 7.26 6.77
C VAL A 71 6.67 6.76 8.08
N GLU A 72 6.07 5.76 8.74
CA GLU A 72 6.58 5.19 10.00
C GLU A 72 7.97 4.58 9.89
N ILE A 73 8.30 3.98 8.73
CA ILE A 73 9.63 3.40 8.48
C ILE A 73 10.58 4.37 7.77
N GLU A 74 10.21 5.66 7.72
CA GLU A 74 10.98 6.74 7.09
C GLU A 74 11.32 6.47 5.61
N THR A 75 10.50 5.65 4.95
CA THR A 75 10.53 5.52 3.50
C THR A 75 9.62 6.60 2.93
N ARG A 76 9.96 7.17 1.78
CA ARG A 76 9.08 8.13 1.10
C ARG A 76 8.13 7.31 0.23
N PRO A 77 6.91 6.96 0.70
CA PRO A 77 5.99 6.24 -0.15
C PRO A 77 5.64 7.10 -1.36
N GLU A 78 5.48 6.46 -2.51
CA GLU A 78 5.21 7.13 -3.77
C GLU A 78 4.00 6.50 -4.46
N VAL A 79 3.15 7.33 -5.06
CA VAL A 79 2.11 6.84 -5.98
C VAL A 79 2.74 6.60 -7.34
N LYS A 80 2.58 5.39 -7.86
CA LYS A 80 3.05 4.96 -9.18
C LYS A 80 1.91 4.27 -9.93
N SER A 81 2.05 4.11 -11.25
CA SER A 81 1.08 3.40 -12.08
C SER A 81 1.65 2.11 -12.62
N ASP A 82 0.84 1.05 -12.66
CA ASP A 82 1.19 -0.16 -13.38
C ASP A 82 0.99 0.01 -14.91
N TRP A 83 1.36 -0.99 -15.70
CA TRP A 83 1.27 -0.93 -17.17
C TRP A 83 -0.16 -0.76 -17.73
N LYS A 84 -1.19 -0.89 -16.89
CA LYS A 84 -2.60 -0.62 -17.22
C LYS A 84 -3.10 0.70 -16.62
N ASP A 85 -2.19 1.60 -16.26
CA ASP A 85 -2.49 2.90 -15.64
C ASP A 85 -3.24 2.81 -14.30
N ARG A 86 -3.12 1.69 -13.58
CA ARG A 86 -3.71 1.55 -12.24
C ARG A 86 -2.70 2.00 -11.20
N GLU A 87 -3.14 2.93 -10.37
CA GLU A 87 -2.33 3.50 -9.30
C GLU A 87 -2.08 2.47 -8.18
N TYR A 88 -0.87 2.49 -7.65
CA TYR A 88 -0.44 1.77 -6.46
C TYR A 88 0.49 2.64 -5.62
N VAL A 89 0.57 2.32 -4.33
CA VAL A 89 1.54 2.94 -3.43
C VAL A 89 2.76 2.03 -3.39
N SER A 90 3.90 2.55 -3.85
CA SER A 90 5.22 2.01 -3.54
C SER A 90 5.54 2.39 -2.10
N ILE A 91 5.68 1.41 -1.21
CA ILE A 91 5.86 1.65 0.23
C ILE A 91 7.35 1.80 0.52
N CYS A 92 8.15 0.81 0.11
CA CYS A 92 9.58 0.78 0.36
C CYS A 92 10.32 -0.20 -0.57
N VAL A 93 11.66 -0.09 -0.56
CA VAL A 93 12.57 -1.07 -1.16
C VAL A 93 13.27 -1.85 -0.04
N ILE A 94 13.11 -3.17 -0.07
CA ILE A 94 13.76 -4.14 0.80
C ILE A 94 15.10 -4.50 0.15
N ASN A 95 16.21 -4.29 0.87
CA ASN A 95 17.57 -4.60 0.41
C ASN A 95 18.19 -5.70 1.28
N THR A 96 18.52 -6.86 0.70
CA THR A 96 19.16 -7.96 1.45
C THR A 96 20.67 -8.06 1.20
N SER A 97 21.26 -7.09 0.50
CA SER A 97 22.66 -7.10 0.04
C SER A 97 23.71 -7.22 1.16
N ASN A 98 23.32 -6.98 2.42
CA ASN A 98 24.22 -7.01 3.58
C ASN A 98 23.95 -8.17 4.55
N HIS A 99 22.98 -9.04 4.26
CA HIS A 99 22.52 -10.03 5.22
C HIS A 99 22.97 -11.44 4.81
N THR A 100 23.95 -11.98 5.53
CA THR A 100 24.30 -13.41 5.48
C THR A 100 23.32 -14.28 6.27
N ASP A 101 22.34 -13.66 6.96
CA ASP A 101 21.38 -14.30 7.85
C ASP A 101 19.95 -14.18 7.28
N VAL A 102 19.53 -15.25 6.61
CA VAL A 102 18.20 -15.37 5.99
C VAL A 102 17.07 -15.32 7.03
N ASP A 103 17.31 -15.76 8.26
CA ASP A 103 16.29 -15.77 9.31
C ASP A 103 16.04 -14.35 9.85
N ALA A 104 17.09 -13.51 9.90
CA ALA A 104 16.96 -12.09 10.23
C ALA A 104 16.11 -11.34 9.21
N ASP A 105 16.41 -11.50 7.92
CA ASP A 105 15.65 -10.87 6.82
C ASP A 105 14.17 -11.23 6.88
N ARG A 106 13.88 -12.52 7.12
CA ARG A 106 12.51 -13.00 7.24
C ARG A 106 11.78 -12.36 8.42
N LYS A 107 12.44 -12.22 9.56
CA LYS A 107 11.85 -11.61 10.76
C LYS A 107 11.54 -10.13 10.56
N GLU A 108 12.40 -9.40 9.86
CA GLU A 108 12.16 -8.00 9.51
C GLU A 108 10.97 -7.84 8.56
N ILE A 109 10.89 -8.69 7.53
CA ILE A 109 9.73 -8.72 6.62
C ILE A 109 8.45 -9.06 7.39
N ASP A 110 8.48 -10.08 8.26
CA ASP A 110 7.31 -10.48 9.05
C ASP A 110 6.86 -9.37 10.01
N ALA A 111 7.80 -8.63 10.62
CA ALA A 111 7.51 -7.48 11.47
C ALA A 111 6.88 -6.33 10.67
N LEU A 112 7.43 -6.02 9.50
CA LEU A 112 6.92 -4.99 8.58
C LEU A 112 5.49 -5.30 8.14
N LEU A 113 5.22 -6.54 7.73
CA LEU A 113 3.90 -6.97 7.29
C LEU A 113 2.91 -7.06 8.45
N SER A 114 3.37 -7.45 9.65
CA SER A 114 2.55 -7.40 10.86
C SER A 114 2.12 -5.95 11.14
N ARG A 115 3.07 -5.00 11.06
CA ARG A 115 2.78 -3.58 11.28
C ARG A 115 1.81 -3.02 10.24
N PHE A 116 1.97 -3.40 8.98
CA PHE A 116 1.00 -3.07 7.93
C PHE A 116 -0.42 -3.50 8.32
N PHE A 117 -0.59 -4.75 8.78
CA PHE A 117 -1.93 -5.26 9.13
C PHE A 117 -2.48 -4.65 10.42
N GLU A 118 -1.64 -4.23 11.37
CA GLU A 118 -2.08 -3.43 12.52
C GLU A 118 -2.63 -2.07 12.08
N LEU A 119 -1.92 -1.36 11.19
CA LEU A 119 -2.37 -0.09 10.63
C LEU A 119 -3.64 -0.25 9.81
N TYR A 120 -3.69 -1.29 8.99
CA TYR A 120 -4.88 -1.63 8.22
C TYR A 120 -6.03 -1.93 9.18
N ASP A 121 -5.86 -2.79 10.18
CA ASP A 121 -6.93 -3.20 11.10
C ASP A 121 -7.40 -2.07 12.01
N GLY A 122 -6.49 -1.18 12.39
CA GLY A 122 -6.76 0.04 13.17
C GLY A 122 -7.44 1.17 12.41
N TYR A 123 -7.69 1.00 11.10
CA TYR A 123 -8.43 1.97 10.30
C TYR A 123 -9.81 2.24 10.90
N GLN A 124 -10.02 3.50 11.28
CA GLN A 124 -11.33 4.04 11.62
C GLN A 124 -11.78 4.86 10.41
N SER A 125 -13.01 4.66 9.92
CA SER A 125 -13.55 5.45 8.82
C SER A 125 -13.54 6.93 9.18
N ALA A 126 -13.42 7.81 8.18
CA ALA A 126 -13.48 9.26 8.35
C ALA A 126 -14.74 9.74 9.10
N GLU A 127 -15.82 8.96 9.11
CA GLU A 127 -17.02 9.21 9.92
C GLU A 127 -16.79 9.09 11.44
N MET A 128 -15.70 8.45 11.90
CA MET A 128 -15.38 8.25 13.33
C MET A 128 -14.16 9.04 13.84
N ARG A 129 -13.28 9.55 12.97
CA ARG A 129 -12.08 10.35 13.33
C ARG A 129 -12.12 11.79 12.80
N GLY A 130 -13.31 12.22 12.38
CA GLY A 130 -13.55 13.34 11.47
C GLY A 130 -12.63 14.55 11.66
N THR A 131 -12.05 14.96 10.53
CA THR A 131 -11.52 16.30 10.25
C THR A 131 -10.02 16.49 10.50
N ASP A 132 -9.46 16.27 11.69
CA ASP A 132 -8.06 16.68 11.97
C ASP A 132 -6.99 15.81 11.28
N GLU A 133 -7.09 14.47 11.33
CA GLU A 133 -6.11 13.58 10.67
C GLU A 133 -6.13 13.73 9.13
N MET A 134 -7.28 14.09 8.57
CA MET A 134 -7.43 14.27 7.12
C MET A 134 -6.94 15.63 6.66
N ARG A 135 -6.94 16.64 7.54
CA ARG A 135 -6.28 17.93 7.31
C ARG A 135 -4.77 17.78 7.36
N GLU A 136 -4.23 17.01 8.30
CA GLU A 136 -2.79 16.71 8.31
C GLU A 136 -2.35 15.99 7.02
N LEU A 137 -3.18 15.07 6.50
CA LEU A 137 -2.93 14.43 5.20
C LEU A 137 -3.02 15.43 4.03
N TYR A 138 -3.99 16.34 4.07
CA TYR A 138 -4.11 17.41 3.08
C TYR A 138 -2.87 18.31 3.09
N ASP A 139 -2.43 18.77 4.26
CA ASP A 139 -1.25 19.63 4.42
C ASP A 139 0.04 18.94 3.96
N ALA A 140 0.10 17.61 4.07
CA ALA A 140 1.23 16.83 3.59
C ALA A 140 1.25 16.63 2.06
N LEU A 141 0.08 16.71 1.41
CA LEU A 141 -0.07 16.40 -0.02
C LEU A 141 -0.34 17.63 -0.90
N SER A 142 -0.79 18.75 -0.31
CA SER A 142 -1.00 20.00 -1.04
C SER A 142 0.36 20.58 -1.43
N ILE A 143 0.56 20.77 -2.74
CA ILE A 143 1.83 21.26 -3.30
C ILE A 143 1.84 22.81 -3.29
N ASP A 144 0.66 23.43 -3.26
CA ASP A 144 0.45 24.88 -3.40
C ASP A 144 -0.55 25.42 -2.36
N ASP A 145 -0.33 26.64 -1.86
CA ASP A 145 -1.17 27.35 -0.87
C ASP A 145 -2.49 27.89 -1.47
N ASP A 146 -2.86 27.45 -2.68
CA ASP A 146 -4.02 27.91 -3.45
C ASP A 146 -5.34 27.27 -2.97
N GLY A 147 -5.25 26.35 -1.98
CA GLY A 147 -6.41 25.75 -1.30
C GLY A 147 -7.21 24.77 -2.15
N GLY A 148 -6.65 24.29 -3.27
CA GLY A 148 -7.27 23.32 -4.16
C GLY A 148 -7.32 21.91 -3.58
N ASP A 149 -8.28 21.11 -4.03
CA ASP A 149 -8.43 19.73 -3.55
C ASP A 149 -7.29 18.84 -4.07
N VAL A 150 -6.79 17.98 -3.19
CA VAL A 150 -5.74 17.02 -3.51
C VAL A 150 -6.39 15.77 -4.10
N TYR A 151 -6.01 15.43 -5.33
CA TYR A 151 -6.44 14.16 -5.93
C TYR A 151 -5.73 12.98 -5.26
N LEU A 152 -6.50 12.01 -4.73
CA LEU A 152 -5.95 10.85 -4.03
C LEU A 152 -5.85 9.62 -4.93
N SER A 153 -6.94 9.25 -5.62
CA SER A 153 -7.03 8.19 -6.66
C SER A 153 -8.50 7.91 -7.01
N ASP A 154 -8.78 7.26 -8.14
CA ASP A 154 -10.13 6.77 -8.56
C ASP A 154 -11.26 7.83 -8.56
N GLY A 155 -10.94 9.08 -8.90
CA GLY A 155 -11.93 10.16 -8.83
C GLY A 155 -12.16 10.69 -7.42
N VAL A 156 -11.45 10.20 -6.40
CA VAL A 156 -11.53 10.70 -5.03
C VAL A 156 -10.58 11.87 -4.82
N TRP A 157 -11.11 12.95 -4.25
CA TRP A 157 -10.44 14.20 -3.94
C TRP A 157 -10.50 14.45 -2.44
N LEU A 158 -9.43 15.00 -1.88
CA LEU A 158 -9.31 15.43 -0.49
C LEU A 158 -9.28 16.96 -0.43
N SER A 159 -10.26 17.54 0.23
CA SER A 159 -10.38 18.98 0.42
C SER A 159 -9.57 19.46 1.63
N ASN A 160 -9.31 20.77 1.69
CA ASN A 160 -8.55 21.40 2.78
C ASN A 160 -9.22 21.31 4.17
N ASP A 161 -10.51 20.98 4.20
CA ASP A 161 -11.28 20.74 5.42
C ASP A 161 -11.21 19.26 5.85
N GLY A 162 -10.41 18.44 5.19
CA GLY A 162 -10.27 17.01 5.45
C GLY A 162 -11.44 16.18 4.93
N SER A 163 -12.38 16.78 4.17
CA SER A 163 -13.46 16.04 3.53
C SER A 163 -12.98 15.34 2.27
N MET A 164 -13.52 14.14 2.02
CA MET A 164 -13.26 13.41 0.79
C MET A 164 -14.47 13.48 -0.14
N HIS A 165 -14.21 13.75 -1.41
CA HIS A 165 -15.22 13.80 -2.46
C HIS A 165 -14.90 12.79 -3.54
N ASP A 166 -15.80 11.84 -3.74
CA ASP A 166 -15.79 11.04 -4.96
C ASP A 166 -16.42 11.87 -6.10
N ARG A 167 -15.59 12.20 -7.08
CA ARG A 167 -15.92 12.91 -8.33
C ARG A 167 -15.73 11.99 -9.54
N GLY A 168 -15.58 10.69 -9.31
CA GLY A 168 -15.62 9.68 -10.36
C GLY A 168 -16.97 9.69 -11.09
N ARG A 169 -16.92 9.52 -12.41
CA ARG A 169 -18.09 9.51 -13.31
C ARG A 169 -19.15 8.47 -12.95
#